data_AF-A0A7S2W0Z1-F1
#
_entry.id   AF-A0A7S2W0Z1-F1
#
_cell.length_a   1.000
_cell.length_b   1.000
_cell.length_c   1.000
_cell.angle_alpha   90.00
_cell.angle_beta   90.00
_cell.angle_gamma   90.00
#
_symmetry.space_group_name_H-M   'P 1'
#
loop_
_entity.id
_entity.type
_entity.pdbx_description
1 polymer ?
#
loop_
_entity_poly.entity_id
_entity_poly.type
_entity_poly.pdbx_seq_one_letter_code
_entity_poly.pdbx_strand_id
1 'polypeptide(L)'
;MGRDYDFTAVMSWFAERADMILVLFDAHKLDISDELKSALDVLRPHQDKVRVLLNKADMVTPQQLMRVYGALMWQLGKVLNTPEVCRVYLGSFWDQPMQVNENHALLVREKEDLLGELGGLPRNAALRRINELVKRTRSVKVHAYIIHYLRKQMPYTFGKKEKQERLIARLDREFVNCARRYGLPRGDFPDLNKFRNALMEIKDISKFPKLDKSMVYEMDRVLSNDIAKLLEQCAVPGNLYHSEQQQQQQQ
;
A
#
# COMPACT_ATOMS: atom_id res chain seq x y z
N MET A 1 26.18 16.58 -11.75
CA MET A 1 26.40 16.84 -10.31
C MET A 1 25.37 16.02 -9.55
N GLY A 2 25.81 14.97 -8.86
CA GLY A 2 24.95 14.15 -8.00
C GLY A 2 24.94 14.72 -6.58
N ARG A 3 23.87 14.47 -5.83
CA ARG A 3 23.78 14.81 -4.40
C ARG A 3 24.81 14.00 -3.61
N ASP A 4 25.28 14.54 -2.49
CA ASP A 4 26.21 13.84 -1.58
C ASP A 4 25.54 12.74 -0.73
N TYR A 5 24.27 12.43 -1.02
CA TYR A 5 23.48 11.43 -0.31
C TYR A 5 22.54 10.68 -1.26
N ASP A 6 22.14 9.48 -0.86
CA ASP A 6 21.18 8.66 -1.59
C ASP A 6 19.75 9.21 -1.39
N PHE A 7 19.29 10.00 -2.35
CA PHE A 7 17.96 10.59 -2.32
C PHE A 7 16.85 9.54 -2.34
N THR A 8 17.01 8.48 -3.13
CA THR A 8 16.04 7.39 -3.26
C THR A 8 15.85 6.67 -1.92
N ALA A 9 16.95 6.37 -1.22
CA ALA A 9 16.90 5.74 0.10
C ALA A 9 16.21 6.63 1.15
N VAL A 10 16.51 7.94 1.15
CA VAL A 10 15.87 8.90 2.07
C VAL A 10 14.37 9.01 1.79
N MET A 11 13.97 9.12 0.53
CA MET A 11 12.56 9.17 0.13
C MET A 11 11.80 7.91 0.56
N SER A 12 12.40 6.73 0.37
CA SER A 12 11.82 5.46 0.83
C SER A 12 11.64 5.44 2.35
N TRP A 13 12.64 5.91 3.09
CA TRP A 13 12.59 5.95 4.55
C TRP A 13 11.43 6.81 5.08
N PHE A 14 11.21 7.98 4.46
CA PHE A 14 10.07 8.84 4.79
C PHE A 14 8.74 8.23 4.36
N ALA A 15 8.67 7.65 3.15
CA ALA A 15 7.42 7.09 2.62
C ALA A 15 6.85 5.95 3.49
N GLU A 16 7.75 5.14 4.08
CA GLU A 16 7.38 4.10 5.04
C GLU A 16 6.69 4.68 6.30
N ARG A 17 7.14 5.84 6.76
CA ARG A 17 6.77 6.43 8.07
C ARG A 17 5.69 7.49 7.98
N ALA A 18 5.59 8.17 6.84
CA ALA A 18 4.60 9.21 6.62
C ALA A 18 3.18 8.62 6.59
N ASP A 19 2.21 9.39 7.04
CA ASP A 19 0.78 9.05 6.93
C ASP A 19 0.13 9.66 5.68
N MET A 20 0.74 10.72 5.14
CA MET A 20 0.40 11.37 3.87
C MET A 20 1.65 11.96 3.24
N ILE A 21 1.73 11.91 1.92
CA ILE A 21 2.84 12.43 1.12
C ILE A 21 2.25 13.42 0.11
N LEU A 22 2.57 14.69 0.25
CA LEU A 22 2.13 15.73 -0.66
C LEU A 22 3.16 15.93 -1.78
N VAL A 23 2.74 15.76 -3.03
CA VAL A 23 3.55 16.05 -4.21
C VAL A 23 3.00 17.32 -4.87
N LEU A 24 3.78 18.39 -4.85
CA LEU A 24 3.35 19.71 -5.32
C LEU A 24 3.81 19.94 -6.76
N PHE A 25 2.90 20.43 -7.59
CA PHE A 25 3.14 20.93 -8.93
C PHE A 25 2.72 22.39 -9.04
N ASP A 26 3.39 23.14 -9.90
CA ASP A 26 3.04 24.52 -10.21
C ASP A 26 2.16 24.54 -11.48
N ALA A 27 0.98 25.15 -11.39
CA ALA A 27 0.05 25.25 -12.53
C ALA A 27 0.63 26.05 -13.71
N HIS A 28 1.59 26.94 -13.46
CA HIS A 28 2.21 27.76 -14.48
C HIS A 28 3.40 27.06 -15.17
N LYS A 29 4.05 26.11 -14.49
CA LYS A 29 5.26 25.41 -14.97
C LYS A 29 5.18 23.92 -14.64
N LEU A 30 4.30 23.23 -15.35
CA LEU A 30 4.18 21.78 -15.24
C LEU A 30 5.37 21.12 -15.95
N ASP A 31 6.37 20.69 -15.18
CA ASP A 31 7.45 19.83 -15.66
C ASP A 31 7.71 18.69 -14.66
N ILE A 32 7.84 17.47 -15.17
CA ILE A 32 8.19 16.29 -14.38
C ILE A 32 9.60 15.88 -14.77
N SER A 33 10.56 16.39 -13.99
CA SER A 33 11.96 16.04 -14.13
C SER A 33 12.18 14.54 -13.91
N ASP A 34 13.29 14.01 -14.44
CA ASP A 34 13.65 12.60 -14.25
C ASP A 34 13.91 12.26 -12.77
N GLU A 35 14.32 13.24 -11.96
CA GLU A 35 14.44 13.12 -10.51
C GLU A 35 13.07 12.96 -9.84
N LEU A 36 12.05 13.71 -10.28
CA LEU A 36 10.69 13.55 -9.77
C LEU A 36 10.09 12.21 -10.20
N LYS A 37 10.36 11.72 -11.41
CA LYS A 37 9.96 10.37 -11.83
C LYS A 37 10.57 9.31 -10.93
N SER A 38 11.86 9.42 -10.66
CA SER A 38 12.58 8.51 -9.76
C SER A 38 12.01 8.55 -8.34
N ALA A 39 11.67 9.74 -7.82
CA ALA A 39 10.98 9.87 -6.54
C ALA A 39 9.59 9.21 -6.55
N LEU A 40 8.78 9.44 -7.59
CA LEU A 40 7.46 8.82 -7.73
C LEU A 40 7.53 7.29 -7.85
N ASP A 41 8.56 6.75 -8.50
CA ASP A 41 8.81 5.31 -8.57
C ASP A 41 9.04 4.71 -7.17
N VAL A 42 9.78 5.40 -6.30
CA VAL A 42 9.98 5.00 -4.89
C VAL A 42 8.68 5.06 -4.10
N LEU A 43 7.79 6.00 -4.43
CA LEU A 43 6.51 6.17 -3.76
C LEU A 43 5.44 5.18 -4.23
N ARG A 44 5.65 4.43 -5.33
CA ARG A 44 4.68 3.48 -5.89
C ARG A 44 4.11 2.48 -4.86
N PRO A 45 4.90 1.87 -3.94
CA PRO A 45 4.37 0.99 -2.91
C PRO A 45 3.48 1.67 -1.87
N HIS A 46 3.54 3.01 -1.80
CA HIS A 46 2.85 3.86 -0.83
C HIS A 46 1.88 4.84 -1.53
N GLN A 47 1.40 4.49 -2.73
CA GLN A 47 0.53 5.35 -3.54
C GLN A 47 -0.76 5.76 -2.82
N ASP A 48 -1.26 4.95 -1.89
CA ASP A 48 -2.44 5.23 -1.07
C ASP A 48 -2.26 6.47 -0.18
N LYS A 49 -1.01 6.81 0.16
CA LYS A 49 -0.63 7.97 0.97
C LYS A 49 -0.38 9.22 0.13
N VAL A 50 -0.22 9.07 -1.19
CA VAL A 50 0.16 10.17 -2.07
C VAL A 50 -1.05 11.04 -2.39
N ARG A 51 -0.92 12.35 -2.20
CA ARG A 51 -1.85 13.37 -2.67
C ARG A 51 -1.09 14.37 -3.50
N VAL A 52 -1.67 14.75 -4.64
CA VAL A 52 -1.04 15.69 -5.56
C VAL A 52 -1.67 17.05 -5.37
N LEU A 53 -0.87 18.10 -5.29
CA LEU A 53 -1.33 19.48 -5.18
C LEU A 53 -0.92 20.23 -6.43
N LEU A 54 -1.88 20.70 -7.22
CA LEU A 54 -1.63 21.65 -8.29
C LEU A 54 -1.78 23.06 -7.74
N ASN A 55 -0.63 23.62 -7.31
CA ASN A 55 -0.51 24.91 -6.67
C ASN A 55 -0.50 26.07 -7.69
N LYS A 56 -0.76 27.29 -7.22
CA LYS A 56 -0.85 28.53 -8.04
C LYS A 56 -1.93 28.45 -9.13
N ALA A 57 -2.99 27.68 -8.90
CA ALA A 57 -4.10 27.53 -9.83
C ALA A 57 -4.91 28.82 -10.02
N ASP A 58 -4.72 29.82 -9.15
CA ASP A 58 -5.30 31.17 -9.27
C ASP A 58 -4.59 32.06 -10.29
N MET A 59 -3.42 31.65 -10.81
CA MET A 59 -2.65 32.39 -11.82
C MET A 59 -2.98 31.98 -13.26
N VAL A 60 -3.91 31.04 -13.46
CA VAL A 60 -4.28 30.50 -14.77
C VAL A 60 -5.78 30.61 -15.01
N THR A 61 -6.18 30.79 -16.27
CA THR A 61 -7.60 30.83 -16.63
C THR A 61 -8.23 29.43 -16.49
N PRO A 62 -9.57 29.31 -16.37
CA PRO A 62 -10.24 28.01 -16.27
C PRO A 62 -9.88 27.06 -17.43
N GLN A 63 -9.78 27.57 -18.66
CA GLN A 63 -9.41 26.77 -19.82
C GLN A 63 -7.96 26.27 -19.75
N GLN A 64 -7.03 27.12 -19.29
CA GLN A 64 -5.64 26.73 -19.09
C GLN A 64 -5.52 25.71 -17.95
N LEU A 65 -6.23 25.91 -16.84
CA LEU A 65 -6.24 24.99 -15.70
C LEU A 65 -6.67 23.58 -16.13
N MET A 66 -7.72 23.46 -16.94
CA MET A 66 -8.16 22.15 -17.47
C MET A 66 -7.10 21.48 -18.35
N ARG A 67 -6.37 22.25 -19.17
CA ARG A 67 -5.28 21.71 -20.00
C ARG A 67 -4.11 21.23 -19.14
N VAL A 68 -3.71 22.01 -18.14
CA VAL A 68 -2.61 21.67 -17.22
C VAL A 68 -2.98 20.45 -16.38
N TYR A 69 -4.21 20.40 -15.87
CA TYR A 69 -4.73 19.25 -15.14
C TYR A 69 -4.71 17.98 -16.00
N GLY A 70 -5.22 18.04 -17.23
CA GLY A 70 -5.19 16.90 -18.16
C GLY A 70 -3.76 16.42 -18.46
N ALA A 71 -2.82 17.35 -18.67
CA ALA A 71 -1.42 17.03 -18.88
C ALA A 71 -0.77 16.35 -17.66
N LEU A 72 -1.04 16.86 -16.45
CA LEU A 72 -0.56 16.29 -15.19
C LEU A 72 -1.08 14.86 -15.01
N MET A 73 -2.39 14.66 -15.17
CA MET A 73 -3.01 13.34 -15.01
C MET A 73 -2.47 12.32 -15.99
N TRP A 74 -2.28 12.73 -17.25
CA TRP A 74 -1.65 11.89 -18.27
C TRP A 74 -0.23 11.48 -17.90
N GLN A 75 0.58 12.42 -17.39
CA GLN A 75 1.94 12.13 -16.97
C GLN A 75 2.00 11.25 -15.72
N LEU A 76 1.18 11.52 -14.71
CA LEU A 76 1.08 10.69 -13.50
C LEU A 76 0.67 9.25 -13.84
N GLY A 77 -0.29 9.07 -14.76
CA GLY A 77 -0.71 7.74 -15.22
C GLY A 77 0.45 6.94 -15.83
N LYS A 78 1.34 7.59 -16.59
CA LYS A 78 2.53 6.95 -17.15
C LYS A 78 3.55 6.52 -16.10
N VAL A 79 3.73 7.32 -15.04
CA VAL A 79 4.78 7.08 -14.03
C VAL A 79 4.30 6.10 -12.97
N LEU A 80 3.08 6.25 -12.46
CA LEU A 80 2.57 5.43 -11.36
C LEU A 80 2.22 4.01 -11.82
N ASN A 81 1.79 3.84 -13.07
CA ASN A 81 1.45 2.54 -13.67
C ASN A 81 0.47 1.73 -12.81
N THR A 82 -0.55 2.42 -12.30
CA THR A 82 -1.64 1.88 -11.48
C THR A 82 -2.98 2.26 -12.11
N PRO A 83 -3.98 1.37 -12.09
CA PRO A 83 -5.33 1.72 -12.54
C PRO A 83 -6.02 2.73 -11.62
N GLU A 84 -5.50 2.92 -10.39
CA GLU A 84 -6.06 3.85 -9.41
C GLU A 84 -5.64 5.30 -9.70
N VAL A 85 -6.62 6.21 -9.69
CA VAL A 85 -6.37 7.62 -9.95
C VAL A 85 -5.99 8.34 -8.65
N CYS A 86 -4.82 9.00 -8.62
CA CYS A 86 -4.45 9.84 -7.48
C CYS A 86 -5.36 11.07 -7.36
N ARG A 87 -5.79 11.39 -6.13
CA ARG A 87 -6.49 12.65 -5.84
C ARG A 87 -5.53 13.83 -6.04
N VAL A 88 -5.95 14.74 -6.90
CA VAL A 88 -5.27 16.02 -7.14
C VAL A 88 -6.11 17.14 -6.53
N TYR A 89 -5.48 17.97 -5.70
CA TYR A 89 -6.07 19.17 -5.11
C TYR A 89 -5.66 20.41 -5.89
N LEU A 90 -6.64 21.20 -6.32
CA LEU A 90 -6.39 22.46 -7.03
C LEU A 90 -6.40 23.61 -6.04
N GLY A 91 -5.36 24.44 -6.04
CA GLY A 91 -5.34 25.55 -5.10
C GLY A 91 -4.25 26.56 -5.31
N SER A 92 -4.31 27.60 -4.47
CA SER A 92 -3.21 28.50 -4.22
C SER A 92 -3.04 28.57 -2.71
N PHE A 93 -2.02 27.87 -2.20
CA PHE A 93 -1.86 27.60 -0.77
C PHE A 93 -0.95 28.66 -0.12
N TRP A 94 -1.42 29.91 -0.11
CA TRP A 94 -0.76 31.07 0.50
C TRP A 94 -1.80 32.10 0.98
N ASP A 95 -1.37 33.12 1.73
CA ASP A 95 -2.25 34.12 2.34
C ASP A 95 -2.50 35.36 1.45
N GLN A 96 -2.06 35.33 0.18
CA GLN A 96 -2.27 36.42 -0.75
C GLN A 96 -3.66 36.35 -1.41
N PRO A 97 -4.24 37.49 -1.83
CA PRO A 97 -5.49 37.50 -2.57
C PRO A 97 -5.34 36.74 -3.90
N MET A 98 -6.40 36.03 -4.31
CA MET A 98 -6.42 35.30 -5.58
C MET A 98 -6.32 36.27 -6.76
N GLN A 99 -5.48 35.93 -7.74
CA GLN A 99 -5.33 36.77 -8.94
C GLN A 99 -6.53 36.63 -9.90
N VAL A 100 -6.97 35.40 -10.19
CA VAL A 100 -8.13 35.10 -11.02
C VAL A 100 -9.27 34.56 -10.17
N ASN A 101 -10.37 35.33 -10.08
CA ASN A 101 -11.52 34.98 -9.22
C ASN A 101 -12.50 33.97 -9.86
N GLU A 102 -12.39 33.68 -11.15
CA GLU A 102 -13.34 32.79 -11.86
C GLU A 102 -13.39 31.38 -11.26
N ASN A 103 -12.27 30.88 -10.74
CA ASN A 103 -12.18 29.56 -10.11
C ASN A 103 -12.29 29.61 -8.57
N HIS A 104 -12.57 30.76 -7.96
CA HIS A 104 -12.45 30.96 -6.52
C HIS A 104 -13.24 29.92 -5.71
N ALA A 105 -14.51 29.69 -6.05
CA ALA A 105 -15.35 28.71 -5.35
C ALA A 105 -14.80 27.28 -5.42
N LEU A 106 -14.23 26.89 -6.57
CA LEU A 106 -13.59 25.60 -6.75
C LEU A 106 -12.33 25.48 -5.87
N LEU A 107 -11.43 26.48 -5.93
CA LEU A 107 -10.17 26.46 -5.19
C LEU A 107 -10.38 26.48 -3.66
N VAL A 108 -11.38 27.23 -3.18
CA VAL A 108 -11.76 27.22 -1.76
C VAL A 108 -12.25 25.83 -1.35
N ARG A 109 -13.14 25.22 -2.13
CA ARG A 109 -13.68 23.89 -1.83
C ARG A 109 -12.58 22.81 -1.84
N GLU A 110 -11.68 22.86 -2.81
CA GLU A 110 -10.53 21.94 -2.89
C GLU A 110 -9.56 22.12 -1.69
N LYS A 111 -9.36 23.36 -1.22
CA LYS A 111 -8.62 23.64 0.00
C LYS A 111 -9.33 23.08 1.24
N GLU A 112 -10.64 23.26 1.35
CA GLU A 112 -11.44 22.69 2.45
C GLU A 112 -11.38 21.16 2.46
N ASP A 113 -11.48 20.51 1.30
CA ASP A 113 -11.33 19.07 1.16
C ASP A 113 -9.94 18.59 1.64
N LEU A 114 -8.86 19.29 1.23
CA LEU A 114 -7.50 18.97 1.68
C LEU A 114 -7.35 19.14 3.20
N LEU A 115 -7.86 20.24 3.76
CA LEU A 115 -7.81 20.50 5.19
C LEU A 115 -8.64 19.47 5.98
N GLY A 116 -9.79 19.06 5.45
CA GLY A 116 -10.60 17.99 6.01
C GLY A 116 -9.86 16.66 6.04
N GLU A 117 -9.14 16.32 4.97
CA GLU A 117 -8.32 15.11 4.92
C GLU A 117 -7.13 15.19 5.89
N LEU A 118 -6.44 16.33 5.95
CA LEU A 118 -5.35 16.59 6.90
C LEU A 118 -5.84 16.46 8.36
N GLY A 119 -7.01 17.01 8.67
CA GLY A 119 -7.65 16.87 9.99
C GLY A 119 -8.01 15.43 10.33
N GLY A 120 -8.34 14.62 9.31
CA GLY A 120 -8.62 13.19 9.43
C GLY A 120 -7.40 12.29 9.56
N LEU A 121 -6.17 12.82 9.40
CA LEU A 121 -4.95 12.01 9.34
C LEU A 121 -4.72 11.10 10.56
N PRO A 122 -4.85 11.55 11.82
CA PRO A 122 -4.62 10.68 12.97
C PRO A 122 -5.53 9.44 12.97
N ARG A 123 -6.79 9.63 12.58
CA ARG A 123 -7.78 8.56 12.48
C ARG A 123 -7.47 7.64 11.31
N ASN A 124 -7.21 8.20 10.13
CA ASN A 124 -6.89 7.43 8.93
C ASN A 124 -5.59 6.63 9.10
N ALA A 125 -4.60 7.19 9.79
CA ALA A 125 -3.36 6.51 10.17
C ALA A 125 -3.62 5.31 11.07
N ALA A 126 -4.47 5.45 12.10
CA ALA A 126 -4.85 4.35 12.98
C ALA A 126 -5.57 3.23 12.19
N LEU A 127 -6.55 3.58 11.36
CA LEU A 127 -7.25 2.63 10.50
C LEU A 127 -6.30 1.90 9.53
N ARG A 128 -5.37 2.64 8.90
CA ARG A 128 -4.36 2.06 8.01
C ARG A 128 -3.46 1.06 8.75
N ARG A 129 -2.97 1.41 9.94
CA ARG A 129 -2.14 0.52 10.77
C ARG A 129 -2.89 -0.75 11.18
N ILE A 130 -4.18 -0.64 11.53
CA ILE A 130 -5.04 -1.80 11.80
C ILE A 130 -5.13 -2.69 10.55
N ASN A 131 -5.37 -2.11 9.38
CA ASN A 131 -5.43 -2.86 8.12
C ASN A 131 -4.10 -3.55 7.77
N GLU A 132 -2.97 -2.89 7.98
CA GLU A 132 -1.64 -3.48 7.81
C GLU A 132 -1.39 -4.64 8.79
N LEU A 133 -1.80 -4.48 10.06
CA LEU A 133 -1.74 -5.55 11.04
C LEU A 133 -2.58 -6.76 10.62
N VAL A 134 -3.79 -6.55 10.11
CA VAL A 134 -4.65 -7.63 9.58
C VAL A 134 -3.98 -8.34 8.41
N LYS A 135 -3.49 -7.60 7.41
CA LYS A 135 -2.75 -8.15 6.26
C LYS A 135 -1.55 -8.98 6.72
N ARG A 136 -0.75 -8.44 7.65
CA ARG A 136 0.43 -9.12 8.20
C ARG A 136 0.07 -10.38 8.97
N THR A 137 -0.98 -10.34 9.79
CA THR A 137 -1.44 -11.49 10.58
C THR A 137 -1.88 -12.64 9.67
N ARG A 138 -2.62 -12.34 8.59
CA ARG A 138 -3.00 -13.33 7.57
C ARG A 138 -1.77 -13.93 6.88
N SER A 139 -0.81 -13.10 6.47
CA SER A 139 0.44 -13.56 5.86
C SER A 139 1.25 -14.47 6.80
N VAL A 140 1.36 -14.12 8.08
CA VAL A 140 2.03 -14.96 9.10
C VAL A 140 1.31 -16.30 9.29
N LYS A 141 -0.03 -16.29 9.34
CA LYS A 141 -0.83 -17.52 9.43
C LYS A 141 -0.54 -18.44 8.25
N VAL A 142 -0.62 -17.92 7.02
CA VAL A 142 -0.31 -18.68 5.80
C VAL A 142 1.12 -19.22 5.83
N HIS A 143 2.11 -18.39 6.21
CA HIS A 143 3.49 -18.82 6.36
C HIS A 143 3.63 -20.01 7.34
N ALA A 144 3.01 -19.92 8.52
CA ALA A 144 3.04 -21.00 9.50
C ALA A 144 2.45 -22.31 8.96
N TYR A 145 1.36 -22.23 8.19
CA TYR A 145 0.77 -23.39 7.52
C TYR A 145 1.64 -23.96 6.41
N ILE A 146 2.33 -23.13 5.62
CA ILE A 146 3.28 -23.59 4.59
C ILE A 146 4.41 -24.38 5.26
N ILE A 147 5.02 -23.81 6.30
CA ILE A 147 6.10 -24.45 7.06
C ILE A 147 5.62 -25.79 7.65
N HIS A 148 4.44 -25.81 8.28
CA HIS A 148 3.83 -27.03 8.81
C HIS A 148 3.55 -28.08 7.72
N TYR A 149 3.03 -27.64 6.58
CA TYR A 149 2.70 -28.50 5.45
C TYR A 149 3.97 -29.16 4.89
N LEU A 150 4.99 -28.37 4.58
CA LEU A 150 6.26 -28.86 4.05
C LEU A 150 6.91 -29.85 5.01
N ARG A 151 6.93 -29.54 6.32
CA ARG A 151 7.39 -30.48 7.36
C ARG A 151 6.66 -31.82 7.28
N LYS A 152 5.33 -31.80 7.13
CA LYS A 152 4.50 -33.02 7.04
C LYS A 152 4.77 -33.86 5.78
N GLN A 153 5.31 -33.26 4.73
CA GLN A 153 5.68 -33.97 3.51
C GLN A 153 7.07 -34.63 3.59
N MET A 154 7.86 -34.32 4.61
CA MET A 154 9.20 -34.88 4.77
C MET A 154 9.17 -36.31 5.34
N PRO A 155 9.99 -37.23 4.82
CA PRO A 155 10.12 -38.57 5.38
C PRO A 155 10.85 -38.52 6.73
N TYR A 156 10.54 -39.49 7.60
CA TYR A 156 11.16 -39.57 8.93
C TYR A 156 12.61 -40.04 8.89
N THR A 157 12.95 -40.97 7.99
CA THR A 157 14.22 -41.73 8.00
C THR A 157 15.10 -41.42 6.80
N PHE A 158 14.75 -41.91 5.61
CA PHE A 158 15.61 -41.85 4.41
C PHE A 158 15.03 -40.94 3.30
N GLY A 159 15.89 -40.47 2.40
CA GLY A 159 15.47 -39.68 1.22
C GLY A 159 15.06 -38.23 1.52
N LYS A 160 15.43 -37.68 2.69
CA LYS A 160 15.07 -36.31 3.09
C LYS A 160 15.53 -35.26 2.09
N LYS A 161 16.81 -35.31 1.69
CA LYS A 161 17.40 -34.34 0.77
C LYS A 161 16.70 -34.33 -0.59
N GLU A 162 16.54 -35.51 -1.20
CA GLU A 162 15.84 -35.67 -2.48
C GLU A 162 14.37 -35.24 -2.39
N LYS A 163 13.67 -35.59 -1.31
CA LYS A 163 12.29 -35.13 -1.10
C LYS A 163 12.22 -33.60 -0.99
N GLN A 164 13.12 -32.99 -0.24
CA GLN A 164 13.18 -31.54 -0.08
C GLN A 164 13.44 -30.83 -1.41
N GLU A 165 14.44 -31.27 -2.18
CA GLU A 165 14.73 -30.73 -3.52
C GLU A 165 13.49 -30.82 -4.42
N ARG A 166 12.78 -31.95 -4.40
CA ARG A 166 11.54 -32.14 -5.15
C ARG A 166 10.40 -31.21 -4.68
N LEU A 167 10.25 -30.98 -3.38
CA LEU A 167 9.25 -30.07 -2.81
C LEU A 167 9.53 -28.62 -3.24
N ILE A 168 10.79 -28.19 -3.19
CA ILE A 168 11.22 -26.86 -3.61
C ILE A 168 11.04 -26.66 -5.12
N ALA A 169 11.36 -27.69 -5.92
CA ALA A 169 11.19 -27.66 -7.37
C ALA A 169 9.71 -27.53 -7.80
N ARG A 170 8.78 -28.13 -7.04
CA ARG A 170 7.33 -28.12 -7.33
C ARG A 170 6.54 -27.22 -6.37
N LEU A 171 7.18 -26.19 -5.82
CA LEU A 171 6.61 -25.33 -4.78
C LEU A 171 5.28 -24.67 -5.21
N ASP A 172 5.11 -24.38 -6.50
CA ASP A 172 3.87 -23.87 -7.08
C ASP A 172 2.69 -24.80 -6.81
N ARG A 173 2.87 -26.10 -7.03
CA ARG A 173 1.85 -27.13 -6.76
C ARG A 173 1.65 -27.34 -5.27
N GLU A 174 2.74 -27.30 -4.51
CA GLU A 174 2.68 -27.46 -3.06
C GLU A 174 1.94 -26.29 -2.38
N PHE A 175 2.07 -25.06 -2.88
CA PHE A 175 1.27 -23.91 -2.41
C PHE A 175 -0.22 -24.12 -2.67
N VAL A 176 -0.59 -24.57 -3.87
CA VAL A 176 -2.00 -24.88 -4.21
C VAL A 176 -2.55 -25.99 -3.31
N ASN A 177 -1.77 -27.04 -3.08
CA ASN A 177 -2.17 -28.16 -2.22
C ASN A 177 -2.31 -27.73 -0.75
N CYS A 178 -1.37 -26.91 -0.25
CA CYS A 178 -1.42 -26.33 1.09
C CYS A 178 -2.68 -25.45 1.25
N ALA A 179 -2.93 -24.56 0.29
CA ALA A 179 -4.10 -23.68 0.30
C ALA A 179 -5.40 -24.47 0.34
N ARG A 180 -5.54 -25.50 -0.50
CA ARG A 180 -6.73 -26.37 -0.53
C ARG A 180 -6.89 -27.15 0.78
N ARG A 181 -5.79 -27.70 1.31
CA ARG A 181 -5.82 -28.55 2.52
C ARG A 181 -6.25 -27.80 3.77
N TYR A 182 -5.89 -26.53 3.89
CA TYR A 182 -6.15 -25.72 5.08
C TYR A 182 -7.14 -24.58 4.86
N GLY A 183 -7.76 -24.50 3.67
CA GLY A 183 -8.73 -23.44 3.35
C GLY A 183 -8.13 -22.04 3.35
N LEU A 184 -6.89 -21.88 2.86
CA LEU A 184 -6.18 -20.61 2.90
C LEU A 184 -6.42 -19.78 1.64
N PRO A 185 -6.63 -18.46 1.75
CA PRO A 185 -6.72 -17.56 0.60
C PRO A 185 -5.40 -17.53 -0.18
N ARG A 186 -5.47 -17.66 -1.51
CA ARG A 186 -4.26 -17.64 -2.36
C ARG A 186 -3.58 -16.28 -2.41
N GLY A 187 -4.32 -15.19 -2.24
CA GLY A 187 -3.78 -13.83 -2.25
C GLY A 187 -2.83 -13.53 -1.07
N ASP A 188 -2.91 -14.30 0.00
CA ASP A 188 -2.08 -14.14 1.20
C ASP A 188 -0.76 -14.96 1.12
N PHE A 189 -0.55 -15.74 0.05
CA PHE A 189 0.68 -16.50 -0.15
C PHE A 189 1.83 -15.59 -0.56
N PRO A 190 3.07 -15.89 -0.10
CA PRO A 190 4.24 -15.11 -0.47
C PRO A 190 4.61 -15.31 -1.95
N ASP A 191 5.41 -14.39 -2.48
CA ASP A 191 6.00 -14.55 -3.81
C ASP A 191 6.74 -15.89 -3.94
N LEU A 192 6.39 -16.64 -4.97
CA LEU A 192 6.84 -18.01 -5.17
C LEU A 192 8.37 -18.09 -5.29
N ASN A 193 8.98 -17.19 -6.05
CA ASN A 193 10.41 -17.25 -6.36
C ASN A 193 11.23 -16.82 -5.14
N LYS A 194 10.84 -15.74 -4.47
CA LYS A 194 11.47 -15.30 -3.22
C LYS A 194 11.39 -16.39 -2.15
N PHE A 195 10.24 -17.03 -1.99
CA PHE A 195 10.07 -18.11 -1.02
C PHE A 195 10.90 -19.35 -1.39
N ARG A 196 10.94 -19.71 -2.68
CA ARG A 196 11.76 -20.81 -3.18
C ARG A 196 13.24 -20.61 -2.86
N ASN A 197 13.77 -19.41 -3.13
CA ASN A 197 15.16 -19.07 -2.84
C ASN A 197 15.46 -19.16 -1.35
N ALA A 198 14.59 -18.62 -0.49
CA ALA A 198 14.73 -18.74 0.96
C ALA A 198 14.70 -20.20 1.44
N LEU A 199 13.88 -21.07 0.83
CA LEU A 199 13.86 -22.50 1.15
C LEU A 199 15.14 -23.24 0.72
N MET A 200 15.81 -22.80 -0.36
CA MET A 200 17.08 -23.41 -0.80
C MET A 200 18.21 -23.20 0.21
N GLU A 201 18.15 -22.12 1.00
CA GLU A 201 19.10 -21.85 2.09
C GLU A 201 18.85 -22.74 3.33
N ILE A 202 17.68 -23.37 3.43
CA ILE A 202 17.33 -24.24 4.56
C ILE A 202 18.00 -25.61 4.41
N LYS A 203 18.84 -25.96 5.39
CA LYS A 203 19.56 -27.26 5.39
C LYS A 203 18.65 -28.47 5.53
N ASP A 204 17.59 -28.40 6.33
CA ASP A 204 16.70 -29.53 6.61
C ASP A 204 15.28 -29.09 6.99
N ILE A 205 14.35 -29.19 6.05
CA ILE A 205 12.91 -28.89 6.25
C ILE A 205 12.28 -29.81 7.30
N SER A 206 12.82 -31.02 7.54
CA SER A 206 12.29 -31.92 8.56
C SER A 206 12.52 -31.43 9.99
N LYS A 207 13.27 -30.34 10.18
CA LYS A 207 13.47 -29.65 11.46
C LYS A 207 12.52 -28.48 11.70
N PHE A 208 11.71 -28.09 10.72
CA PHE A 208 10.74 -27.02 10.89
C PHE A 208 9.81 -27.26 12.08
N PRO A 209 9.37 -26.23 12.80
CA PRO A 209 8.44 -26.41 13.91
C PRO A 209 7.11 -27.02 13.43
N LYS A 210 6.45 -27.75 14.32
CA LYS A 210 5.04 -28.11 14.11
C LYS A 210 4.19 -26.85 14.31
N LEU A 211 3.02 -26.82 13.66
CA LEU A 211 2.05 -25.76 13.89
C LEU A 211 1.56 -25.82 15.32
N ASP A 212 1.67 -24.70 16.03
CA ASP A 212 1.01 -24.53 17.31
C ASP A 212 -0.45 -24.13 17.06
N LYS A 213 -1.37 -25.04 17.38
CA LYS A 213 -2.81 -24.81 17.20
C LYS A 213 -3.36 -23.75 18.15
N SER A 214 -2.77 -23.61 19.34
CA SER A 214 -3.19 -22.60 20.31
C SER A 214 -2.85 -21.21 19.80
N MET A 215 -1.64 -21.01 19.26
CA MET A 215 -1.27 -19.73 18.66
C MET A 215 -2.15 -19.35 17.47
N VAL A 216 -2.49 -20.32 16.61
CA VAL A 216 -3.39 -20.05 15.47
C VAL A 216 -4.80 -19.69 15.94
N TYR A 217 -5.32 -20.39 16.96
CA TYR A 217 -6.61 -20.06 17.55
C TYR A 217 -6.63 -18.64 18.13
N GLU A 218 -5.57 -18.25 18.85
CA GLU A 218 -5.43 -16.89 19.38
C GLU A 218 -5.36 -15.83 18.27
N MET A 219 -4.62 -16.10 17.19
CA MET A 219 -4.60 -15.21 16.02
C MET A 219 -6.00 -15.04 15.39
N ASP A 220 -6.76 -16.13 15.27
CA ASP A 220 -8.11 -16.09 14.73
C ASP A 220 -9.08 -15.34 15.65
N ARG A 221 -8.97 -15.52 16.98
CA ARG A 221 -9.73 -14.74 17.96
C ARG A 221 -9.46 -13.24 17.82
N VAL A 222 -8.19 -12.85 17.72
CA VAL A 222 -7.80 -11.44 17.56
C VAL A 222 -8.43 -10.86 16.29
N LEU A 223 -8.32 -11.58 15.17
CA LEU A 223 -8.87 -11.13 13.88
C LEU A 223 -10.40 -11.02 13.89
N SER A 224 -11.10 -11.93 14.57
CA SER A 224 -12.56 -11.95 14.58
C SER A 224 -13.19 -11.01 15.61
N ASN A 225 -12.58 -10.84 16.79
CA ASN A 225 -13.22 -10.15 17.91
C ASN A 225 -12.53 -8.83 18.27
N ASP A 226 -11.19 -8.81 18.30
CA ASP A 226 -10.45 -7.66 18.85
C ASP A 226 -10.26 -6.57 17.79
N ILE A 227 -10.04 -6.95 16.53
CA ILE A 227 -9.95 -6.00 15.41
C ILE A 227 -11.25 -5.22 15.23
N ALA A 228 -12.42 -5.87 15.33
CA ALA A 228 -13.72 -5.19 15.20
C ALA A 228 -13.88 -4.10 16.26
N LYS A 229 -13.55 -4.40 17.53
CA LYS A 229 -13.59 -3.42 18.63
C LYS A 229 -12.62 -2.25 18.41
N LEU A 230 -11.42 -2.52 17.89
CA LEU A 230 -10.46 -1.46 17.57
C LEU A 230 -10.95 -0.55 16.43
N LEU A 231 -11.60 -1.13 15.41
CA LEU A 231 -12.21 -0.36 14.32
C LEU A 231 -13.35 0.52 14.82
N GLU A 232 -14.22 0.01 15.71
CA GLU A 232 -15.29 0.79 16.34
C GLU A 232 -14.73 1.97 17.15
N GLN A 233 -13.65 1.77 17.92
CA GLN A 233 -12.99 2.84 18.66
C GLN A 233 -12.38 3.90 17.74
N CYS A 234 -11.92 3.49 16.55
CA CYS A 234 -11.46 4.42 15.52
C CYS A 234 -12.62 5.07 14.74
N ALA A 235 -13.85 4.57 14.87
CA ALA A 235 -15.04 5.00 14.14
C ALA A 235 -16.04 5.72 15.05
N VAL A 236 -15.71 6.94 15.48
CA VAL A 236 -16.64 7.86 16.18
C VAL A 236 -17.08 8.95 15.18
N PRO A 237 -18.35 9.44 15.20
CA PRO A 237 -19.05 9.87 13.99
C PRO A 237 -18.64 11.25 13.50
N GLY A 238 -18.30 11.29 12.21
CA GLY A 238 -17.96 12.50 11.47
C GLY A 238 -17.32 12.11 10.15
N ASN A 239 -18.05 12.35 9.06
CA ASN A 239 -17.67 12.19 7.65
C ASN A 239 -17.72 10.77 7.06
N LEU A 240 -18.89 10.47 6.51
CA LEU A 240 -19.26 9.33 5.64
C LEU A 240 -18.67 9.42 4.20
N TYR A 241 -17.69 10.30 3.94
CA TYR A 241 -17.22 10.57 2.57
C TYR A 241 -16.16 9.58 2.03
N HIS A 242 -15.70 8.60 2.80
CA HIS A 242 -14.73 7.59 2.34
C HIS A 242 -15.29 6.18 2.15
N SER A 243 -16.54 5.94 2.56
CA SER A 243 -17.21 4.64 2.38
C SER A 243 -17.65 4.38 0.93
N GLU A 244 -17.89 5.43 0.13
CA GLU A 244 -18.41 5.26 -1.24
C GLU A 244 -17.33 4.79 -2.24
N GLN A 245 -16.06 5.16 -2.03
CA GLN A 245 -14.96 4.70 -2.92
C GLN A 245 -14.53 3.26 -2.66
N GLN A 246 -14.72 2.73 -1.44
CA GLN A 246 -14.41 1.33 -1.13
C GLN A 246 -15.56 0.37 -1.48
N GLN A 247 -16.82 0.83 -1.48
CA GLN A 247 -17.96 0.00 -1.88
C GLN A 247 -18.03 -0.26 -3.40
N GLN A 248 -17.48 0.62 -4.24
CA GLN A 248 -17.33 0.36 -5.68
C GLN A 248 -16.23 -0.65 -6.04
N GLN A 249 -15.37 -1.04 -5.09
CA GLN A 249 -14.32 -2.05 -5.32
C GLN A 249 -14.78 -3.49 -4.99
N GLN A 250 -16.02 -3.69 -4.56
CA GLN A 250 -16.60 -5.01 -4.27
C GLN A 250 -17.75 -5.40 -5.22
N GLN A 251 -17.94 -4.67 -6.32
CA GLN A 251 -18.84 -5.06 -7.41
C GLN A 251 -18.05 -5.37 -8.69
#